data_AF-A0A010SW63-F1
#
_entry.id   AF-A0A010SW63-F1
#
_cell.length_a   1.000
_cell.length_b   1.000
_cell.length_c   1.000
_cell.angle_alpha   90.00
_cell.angle_beta   90.00
_cell.angle_gamma   90.00
#
_symmetry.space_group_name_H-M   'P 1'
#
loop_
_entity.id
_entity.type
_entity.pdbx_description
1 polymer ?
#
loop_
_entity_poly.entity_id
_entity_poly.type
_entity_poly.pdbx_seq_one_letter_code
_entity_poly.pdbx_strand_id
1 'polypeptide(L)' 'MASCDIHDALRYMMRETGLSQSDLPGVGAQSVVSEILSGKRQLNLRQIRWLAERFGVSVETFI' A
#
# COMPACT_ATOMS: atom_id res chain seq x y z
N MET A 1 21.46 -5.88 -0.26
CA MET A 1 20.55 -6.51 0.72
C MET A 1 19.25 -5.75 0.63
N ALA A 2 18.19 -6.42 0.17
CA ALA A 2 16.89 -5.78 -0.05
C ALA A 2 16.30 -5.37 1.31
N SER A 3 16.32 -4.07 1.61
CA SER A 3 15.26 -3.51 2.46
C SER A 3 14.02 -3.55 1.59
N CYS A 4 13.15 -4.55 1.79
CA CYS A 4 11.84 -4.53 1.18
C CYS A 4 11.05 -3.47 1.92
N ASP A 5 11.11 -2.22 1.43
CA ASP A 5 10.38 -1.13 2.04
C ASP A 5 8.87 -1.38 1.85
N ILE A 6 8.04 -0.87 2.76
CA ILE A 6 6.56 -1.00 2.73
C ILE A 6 5.97 -0.67 1.35
N HIS A 7 6.63 0.24 0.62
CA HIS A 7 6.28 0.63 -0.74
C HIS A 7 6.41 -0.50 -1.75
N ASP A 8 7.44 -1.34 -1.63
CA ASP A 8 7.67 -2.48 -2.53
C ASP A 8 6.69 -3.62 -2.22
N ALA A 9 6.37 -3.84 -0.95
CA ALA A 9 5.29 -4.76 -0.57
C ALA A 9 3.95 -4.34 -1.21
N LEU A 10 3.60 -3.06 -1.11
CA LEU A 10 2.37 -2.54 -1.73
C LEU A 10 2.40 -2.68 -3.27
N ARG A 11 3.52 -2.36 -3.92
CA ARG A 11 3.66 -2.56 -5.39
C ARG A 11 3.48 -4.02 -5.78
N TYR A 12 4.08 -4.92 -5.02
CA TYR A 12 4.00 -6.35 -5.28
C TYR A 12 2.54 -6.83 -5.20
N MET A 13 1.85 -6.50 -4.11
CA MET A 13 0.44 -6.88 -3.93
C MET A 13 -0.46 -6.28 -5.01
N MET A 14 -0.25 -5.02 -5.40
CA MET A 14 -0.98 -4.39 -6.51
C MET A 14 -0.77 -5.15 -7.82
N ARG A 15 0.47 -5.53 -8.13
CA ARG A 15 0.81 -6.29 -9.34
C ARG A 15 0.16 -7.68 -9.34
N GLU A 16 0.29 -8.42 -8.25
CA GLU A 16 -0.25 -9.80 -8.14
C GLU A 16 -1.78 -9.82 -8.23
N THR A 17 -2.45 -8.76 -7.77
CA THR A 17 -3.91 -8.65 -7.79
C THR A 17 -4.46 -7.89 -9.00
N GLY A 18 -3.60 -7.38 -9.89
CA GLY A 18 -3.99 -6.60 -11.06
C GLY A 18 -4.61 -5.23 -10.74
N LEU A 19 -4.34 -4.67 -9.56
CA LEU A 19 -4.87 -3.38 -9.13
C LEU A 19 -3.98 -2.22 -9.58
N SER A 20 -4.61 -1.16 -10.09
CA SER A 20 -3.98 0.14 -10.30
C SER A 20 -4.01 0.98 -9.02
N GLN A 21 -3.29 2.11 -9.02
CA GLN A 21 -3.31 3.06 -7.90
C GLN A 21 -4.71 3.65 -7.65
N SER A 22 -5.54 3.75 -8.70
CA SER A 22 -6.92 4.25 -8.61
C SER A 22 -7.87 3.24 -7.96
N ASP A 23 -7.48 1.97 -7.85
CA ASP A 23 -8.29 0.90 -7.28
C ASP A 23 -8.11 0.74 -5.76
N LEU A 24 -7.47 1.71 -5.11
CA LEU A 24 -7.22 1.74 -3.66
C LEU A 24 -7.97 2.90 -2.95
N PRO A 25 -9.32 2.96 -3.03
CA PRO A 25 -10.09 4.09 -2.51
C PRO A 25 -10.00 4.26 -0.98
N GLY A 26 -9.71 3.18 -0.24
CA GLY A 26 -9.49 3.27 1.21
C GLY A 26 -8.14 3.87 1.60
N VAL A 27 -7.19 3.96 0.66
CA VAL A 27 -5.94 4.71 0.84
C VAL A 27 -6.16 6.18 0.54
N GLY A 28 -6.83 6.49 -0.56
CA GLY A 28 -7.18 7.85 -0.96
C GLY A 28 -7.27 7.99 -2.47
N ALA A 29 -7.20 9.23 -2.96
CA ALA A 29 -7.09 9.50 -4.39
C ALA A 29 -5.79 8.90 -4.97
N GLN A 30 -5.75 8.68 -6.28
CA GLN A 30 -4.59 8.13 -6.97
C GLN A 30 -3.29 8.91 -6.68
N SER A 31 -3.36 10.25 -6.56
CA SER A 31 -2.21 11.08 -6.20
C SER A 31 -1.64 10.75 -4.82
N VAL A 32 -2.50 10.46 -3.83
CA VAL A 32 -2.09 10.05 -2.48
C VAL A 32 -1.37 8.71 -2.53
N VAL A 33 -1.89 7.76 -3.29
CA VAL A 33 -1.26 6.45 -3.49
C VAL A 33 0.10 6.60 -4.18
N SER A 34 0.21 7.47 -5.19
CA SER A 34 1.48 7.77 -5.84
C SER A 34 2.52 8.36 -4.88
N GLU A 35 2.12 9.30 -4.00
CA GLU A 35 2.99 9.87 -2.99
C GLU A 35 3.49 8.80 -2.01
N ILE A 36 2.61 7.90 -1.59
CA ILE A 36 2.96 6.76 -0.74
C ILE A 36 3.97 5.89 -1.45
N LEU A 37 3.69 5.41 -2.66
CA LEU A 37 4.63 4.56 -3.39
C LEU A 37 6.00 5.23 -3.61
N SER A 38 6.04 6.56 -3.75
CA SER A 38 7.28 7.31 -3.90
C SER A 38 8.01 7.62 -2.58
N GLY A 39 7.46 7.22 -1.43
CA GLY A 39 8.03 7.49 -0.11
C GLY A 39 7.84 8.93 0.39
N LYS A 40 7.18 9.79 -0.39
CA LYS A 40 6.87 11.18 -0.01
C LYS A 40 5.83 11.27 1.10
N ARG A 41 5.03 10.20 1.27
CA ARG A 41 3.99 10.12 2.28
C ARG A 41 3.99 8.76 2.94
N GLN A 42 3.80 8.73 4.26
CA GLN A 42 3.64 7.48 4.98
C GLN A 42 2.17 7.07 5.06
N LEU A 43 1.94 5.76 5.13
CA LEU A 43 0.63 5.20 5.45
C LEU A 43 0.28 5.54 6.90
N ASN A 44 -0.99 5.89 7.14
CA ASN A 44 -1.52 5.96 8.49
C ASN A 44 -2.20 4.64 8.89
N LEU A 45 -2.46 4.47 10.19
CA LEU A 45 -3.05 3.24 10.73
C LEU A 45 -4.39 2.86 10.09
N ARG A 46 -5.21 3.84 9.68
CA ARG A 46 -6.50 3.57 9.01
C ARG A 46 -6.27 2.94 7.63
N GLN A 47 -5.31 3.47 6.87
CA GLN A 47 -4.95 2.96 5.55
C GLN A 47 -4.28 1.59 5.66
N ILE A 48 -3.41 1.38 6.65
CA ILE A 48 -2.77 0.08 6.92
C ILE A 48 -3.83 -0.99 7.17
N ARG A 49 -4.80 -0.72 8.05
CA ARG A 49 -5.88 -1.66 8.36
C ARG A 49 -6.71 -2.00 7.13
N TRP A 50 -7.03 -0.99 6.32
CA TRP A 50 -7.77 -1.19 5.08
C TRP A 50 -7.00 -2.05 4.07
N LEU A 51 -5.70 -1.81 3.92
CA LEU A 51 -4.84 -2.60 3.03
C LEU A 51 -4.69 -4.05 3.52
N ALA A 52 -4.50 -4.24 4.82
CA ALA A 52 -4.42 -5.55 5.45
C ALA A 52 -5.71 -6.37 5.18
N GLU A 53 -6.87 -5.75 5.36
CA GLU A 53 -8.17 -6.38 5.06
C GLU A 53 -8.34 -6.64 3.55
N ARG A 54 -7.99 -5.67 2.70
CA ARG A 54 -8.12 -5.77 1.24
C ARG A 54 -7.27 -6.90 0.64
N PHE A 55 -6.07 -7.11 1.15
CA PHE A 55 -5.12 -8.12 0.66
C PHE A 55 -5.13 -9.41 1.49
N GLY A 56 -5.86 -9.46 2.60
CA GLY A 56 -5.91 -10.63 3.48
C GLY A 56 -4.56 -10.91 4.17
N VAL A 57 -3.81 -9.88 4.53
CA VAL A 57 -2.49 -9.97 5.17
C VAL A 57 -2.51 -9.37 6.59
N SER A 58 -1.46 -9.65 7.38
CA SER A 58 -1.30 -9.01 8.70
C SER A 58 -1.06 -7.52 8.57
N VAL A 59 -1.53 -6.72 9.54
CA VAL A 59 -1.20 -5.28 9.62
C VAL A 59 0.31 -5.04 9.74
N GLU A 60 1.05 -6.01 10.31
CA GLU A 60 2.50 -5.98 10.43
C GLU A 60 3.23 -5.96 9.08
N THR A 61 2.56 -6.35 7.99
CA THR A 61 3.12 -6.25 6.63
C THR A 61 3.38 -4.80 6.21
N PHE A 62 2.76 -3.81 6.87
CA PHE A 62 2.88 -2.39 6.54
C PHE A 62 3.42 -1.54 7.70
N ILE A 63 4.10 -2.15 8.68
CA ILE A 63 4.68 -1.49 9.87
C ILE A 63 6.20 -1.66 9.86
#